data_AF-A0A7S2AAS7-F1
#
_entry.id   AF-A0A7S2AAS7-F1
#
_cell.length_a   1.000
_cell.length_b   1.000
_cell.length_c   1.000
_cell.angle_alpha   90.00
_cell.angle_beta   90.00
_cell.angle_gamma   90.00
#
_symmetry.space_group_name_H-M   'P 1'
#
loop_
_entity.id
_entity.type
_entity.pdbx_description
1 polymer ?
#
loop_
_entity_poly.entity_id
_entity_poly.type
_entity_poly.pdbx_seq_one_letter_code
_entity_poly.pdbx_strand_id
1 'polypeptide(L)'
;NDPIIFTYKNAIDIIGELPEGEDTTNDTDFNIVIGTAFSSTSEIASLVFRQFDLPIISYGATSITLSDKELYPTFSRVIVSEQVQGGAAAEIVGHFGWPEVASIVVDNSFGLGLESAFEAGCQALSTPVPVLAQEQLSESASDD
;
A
#
# COMPACT_ATOMS: atom_id res chain seq x y z
N ASN A 1 28.53 18.30 -5.13
CA ASN A 1 27.56 17.57 -4.32
C ASN A 1 26.26 18.31 -4.53
N ASP A 2 25.39 17.76 -5.36
CA ASP A 2 24.10 18.39 -5.61
C ASP A 2 23.25 18.29 -4.34
N PRO A 3 22.48 19.33 -4.00
CA PRO A 3 21.67 19.33 -2.79
C PRO A 3 20.59 18.25 -2.89
N ILE A 4 20.49 17.39 -1.87
CA ILE A 4 19.34 16.49 -1.73
C ILE A 4 18.16 17.34 -1.29
N ILE A 5 17.16 17.48 -2.16
CA ILE A 5 15.95 18.23 -1.87
C ILE A 5 14.80 17.24 -1.60
N PHE A 6 14.17 17.40 -0.44
CA PHE A 6 13.02 16.62 0.02
C PHE A 6 11.74 17.42 -0.16
N THR A 7 10.69 16.78 -0.67
CA THR A 7 9.35 17.37 -0.72
C THR A 7 8.36 16.55 0.11
N TYR A 8 7.47 17.26 0.80
CA TYR A 8 6.37 16.68 1.58
C TYR A 8 5.05 17.09 0.92
N LYS A 9 4.76 16.46 -0.21
CA LYS A 9 3.56 16.70 -1.03
C LYS A 9 2.86 15.37 -1.29
N ASN A 10 1.57 15.42 -1.62
CA ASN A 10 0.90 14.24 -2.13
C ASN A 10 1.55 13.82 -3.44
N ALA A 11 1.57 12.51 -3.69
CA ALA A 11 2.21 11.95 -4.87
C ALA A 11 1.63 12.53 -6.17
N ILE A 12 0.32 12.79 -6.20
CA ILE A 12 -0.39 13.41 -7.33
C ILE A 12 0.11 14.83 -7.62
N ASP A 13 0.34 15.65 -6.59
CA ASP A 13 0.83 17.01 -6.78
C ASP A 13 2.23 17.01 -7.41
N ILE A 14 3.06 16.03 -7.02
CA ILE A 14 4.42 15.89 -7.54
C ILE A 14 4.43 15.39 -8.99
N ILE A 15 3.52 14.47 -9.35
CA ILE A 15 3.37 14.03 -10.75
C ILE A 15 3.08 15.22 -11.67
N GLY A 16 2.24 16.17 -11.22
CA GLY A 16 1.94 17.38 -11.99
C GLY A 16 3.10 18.37 -12.13
N GLU A 17 4.16 18.21 -11.34
CA GLU A 17 5.36 19.04 -11.36
C GLU A 17 6.53 18.38 -12.10
N LEU A 18 6.35 17.16 -12.62
CA LEU A 18 7.40 16.48 -13.39
C LEU A 18 7.62 17.17 -14.75
N PRO A 19 8.88 17.29 -15.21
CA PRO A 19 9.19 17.88 -16.50
C PRO A 19 8.61 17.02 -17.64
N GLU A 20 7.95 17.68 -18.60
CA GLU A 20 7.45 17.05 -19.82
C GLU A 20 8.58 16.99 -20.87
N GLY A 21 9.23 15.84 -21.05
CA GLY A 21 10.31 15.69 -22.06
C GLY A 21 11.15 14.41 -21.94
N GLU A 22 12.05 14.18 -22.90
CA GLU A 22 12.92 12.99 -23.00
C GLU A 22 14.23 13.11 -22.17
N ASP A 23 14.59 14.32 -21.72
CA ASP A 23 15.80 14.59 -20.94
C ASP A 23 15.44 15.28 -19.62
N THR A 24 15.16 14.46 -18.60
CA THR A 24 14.51 14.90 -17.34
C THR A 24 15.36 14.65 -16.10
N THR A 25 16.54 14.05 -16.26
CA THR A 25 17.39 13.64 -15.13
C THR A 25 18.00 14.83 -14.37
N ASN A 26 17.87 16.05 -14.90
CA ASN A 26 18.45 17.27 -14.33
C ASN A 26 17.41 18.39 -14.07
N ASP A 27 16.13 18.17 -14.36
CA ASP A 27 15.11 19.25 -14.34
C ASP A 27 14.05 19.11 -13.23
N THR A 28 14.14 18.06 -12.41
CA THR A 28 13.40 17.99 -11.14
C THR A 28 14.25 18.53 -10.00
N ASP A 29 13.77 19.60 -9.36
CA ASP A 29 14.38 20.21 -8.17
C ASP A 29 14.41 19.30 -6.93
N PHE A 30 14.01 18.02 -7.02
CA PHE A 30 13.94 17.09 -5.89
C PHE A 30 14.45 15.71 -6.26
N ASN A 31 15.06 15.03 -5.28
CA ASN A 31 15.70 13.73 -5.48
C ASN A 31 14.95 12.58 -4.80
N ILE A 32 13.91 12.88 -4.02
CA ILE A 32 13.12 11.89 -3.28
C ILE A 32 11.78 12.47 -2.85
N VAL A 33 10.76 11.61 -2.83
CA VAL A 33 9.41 11.93 -2.36
C VAL A 33 9.15 11.23 -1.04
N ILE A 34 8.69 11.98 -0.04
CA ILE A 34 8.25 11.43 1.24
C ILE A 34 6.83 11.93 1.50
N GLY A 35 5.91 11.04 1.88
CA GLY A 35 4.59 11.47 2.34
C GLY A 35 3.38 10.91 1.61
N THR A 36 3.51 9.85 0.81
CA THR A 36 2.32 9.23 0.20
C THR A 36 1.51 8.49 1.27
N ALA A 37 0.20 8.73 1.32
CA ALA A 37 -0.68 8.20 2.37
C ALA A 37 -1.46 6.95 1.92
N PHE A 38 -2.11 7.03 0.76
CA PHE A 38 -3.02 5.99 0.29
C PHE A 38 -2.31 4.98 -0.64
N SER A 39 -2.69 3.70 -0.52
CA SER A 39 -2.14 2.62 -1.35
C SER A 39 -2.35 2.84 -2.84
N SER A 40 -3.59 3.16 -3.26
CA SER A 40 -3.96 3.41 -4.66
C SER A 40 -3.13 4.53 -5.29
N THR A 41 -3.04 5.68 -4.61
CA THR A 41 -2.22 6.81 -5.07
C THR A 41 -0.74 6.47 -5.12
N SER A 42 -0.25 5.69 -4.16
CA SER A 42 1.16 5.27 -4.12
C SER A 42 1.51 4.31 -5.24
N GLU A 43 0.61 3.39 -5.61
CA GLU A 43 0.78 2.47 -6.73
C GLU A 43 0.92 3.25 -8.04
N ILE A 44 0.00 4.18 -8.31
CA ILE A 44 0.03 5.02 -9.52
C ILE A 44 1.30 5.86 -9.57
N ALA A 45 1.64 6.55 -8.48
CA ALA A 45 2.81 7.42 -8.44
C ALA A 45 4.13 6.65 -8.61
N SER A 46 4.23 5.46 -8.01
CA SER A 46 5.43 4.62 -8.14
C SER A 46 5.65 4.15 -9.59
N LEU A 47 4.59 3.90 -10.35
CA LEU A 47 4.68 3.55 -11.77
C LEU A 47 5.15 4.71 -12.65
N VAL A 48 4.86 5.96 -12.26
CA VAL A 48 5.39 7.14 -12.93
C VAL A 48 6.85 7.36 -12.52
N PHE A 49 7.13 7.41 -11.23
CA PHE A 49 8.44 7.78 -10.70
C PHE A 49 9.54 6.75 -10.96
N ARG A 50 9.20 5.47 -11.19
CA ARG A 50 10.18 4.47 -11.63
C ARG A 50 10.86 4.82 -12.97
N GLN A 51 10.25 5.68 -13.80
CA GLN A 51 10.86 6.12 -15.06
C GLN A 51 11.94 7.20 -14.85
N PHE A 52 11.92 7.87 -13.70
CA PHE A 52 12.83 8.96 -13.33
C PHE A 52 13.83 8.54 -12.25
N ASP A 53 13.90 7.23 -11.92
CA ASP A 53 14.65 6.69 -10.79
C ASP A 53 14.38 7.43 -9.46
N LEU A 54 13.17 7.99 -9.32
CA LEU A 54 12.82 8.84 -8.20
C LEU A 54 12.26 8.00 -7.04
N PRO A 55 12.96 7.92 -5.89
CA PRO A 55 12.52 7.12 -4.75
C PRO A 55 11.29 7.74 -4.06
N ILE A 56 10.41 6.87 -3.55
CA ILE A 56 9.26 7.24 -2.72
C ILE A 56 9.36 6.55 -1.36
N ILE A 57 9.11 7.28 -0.29
CA ILE A 57 8.89 6.72 1.05
C ILE A 57 7.49 7.06 1.54
N SER A 58 6.64 6.04 1.66
CA SER A 58 5.28 6.14 2.17
C SER A 58 5.21 5.92 3.69
N TYR A 59 4.35 6.67 4.37
CA TYR A 59 4.02 6.43 5.78
C TYR A 59 2.70 5.68 6.00
N GLY A 60 1.85 5.57 4.97
CA GLY A 60 0.49 5.05 5.12
C GLY A 60 0.10 3.93 4.15
N ALA A 61 0.82 3.74 3.05
CA ALA A 61 0.44 2.76 2.03
C ALA A 61 0.88 1.34 2.45
N THR A 62 -0.10 0.51 2.79
CA THR A 62 0.13 -0.86 3.32
C THR A 62 -0.10 -1.97 2.29
N SER A 63 -0.52 -1.62 1.06
CA SER A 63 -0.82 -2.59 -0.02
C SER A 63 0.29 -3.62 -0.19
N ILE A 64 -0.07 -4.89 -0.31
CA ILE A 64 0.89 -5.98 -0.55
C ILE A 64 1.60 -5.77 -1.89
N THR A 65 0.86 -5.32 -2.90
CA THR A 65 1.32 -5.09 -4.28
C THR A 65 2.54 -4.20 -4.35
N LEU A 66 2.58 -3.15 -3.53
CA LEU A 66 3.71 -2.21 -3.41
C LEU A 66 5.03 -2.84 -2.89
N SER A 67 4.99 -4.09 -2.44
CA SER A 67 6.19 -4.84 -2.02
C SER A 67 6.93 -5.47 -3.20
N ASP A 68 6.30 -5.59 -4.37
CA ASP A 68 6.91 -6.13 -5.59
C ASP A 68 7.97 -5.13 -6.11
N LYS A 69 9.25 -5.53 -6.04
CA LYS A 69 10.37 -4.68 -6.48
C LYS A 69 10.64 -4.74 -7.98
N GLU A 70 10.05 -5.69 -8.70
CA GLU A 70 10.10 -5.71 -10.16
C GLU A 70 9.13 -4.67 -10.74
N LEU A 71 7.96 -4.52 -10.10
CA LEU A 71 6.94 -3.53 -10.45
C LEU A 71 7.20 -2.15 -9.84
N TYR A 72 7.66 -2.10 -8.59
CA TYR A 72 7.84 -0.86 -7.80
C TYR A 72 9.27 -0.74 -7.25
N PRO A 73 10.29 -0.62 -8.13
CA PRO A 73 11.70 -0.62 -7.72
C PRO A 73 12.08 0.56 -6.82
N THR A 74 11.40 1.71 -6.98
CA THR A 74 11.70 2.96 -6.27
C THR A 74 10.82 3.17 -5.03
N PHE A 75 9.83 2.29 -4.78
CA PHE A 75 8.93 2.44 -3.66
C PHE A 75 9.54 1.90 -2.37
N SER A 76 9.32 2.58 -1.25
CA SER A 76 9.62 2.14 0.11
C SER A 76 8.55 2.64 1.07
N ARG A 77 8.44 2.01 2.24
CA ARG A 77 7.50 2.43 3.28
C ARG A 77 8.05 2.21 4.67
N VAL A 78 7.58 3.01 5.62
CA VAL A 78 7.91 2.85 7.06
C VAL A 78 6.83 2.08 7.83
N ILE A 79 5.67 1.84 7.21
CA ILE A 79 4.56 1.08 7.78
C ILE A 79 4.61 -0.39 7.36
N VAL A 80 4.03 -1.26 8.20
CA VAL A 80 3.96 -2.71 7.97
C VAL A 80 2.92 -3.04 6.88
N SER A 81 3.20 -4.03 6.04
CA SER A 81 2.30 -4.50 4.98
C SER A 81 1.05 -5.21 5.51
N GLU A 82 -0.04 -5.21 4.75
CA GLU A 82 -1.25 -6.00 5.03
C GLU A 82 -0.97 -7.49 5.23
N GLN A 83 0.03 -8.07 4.56
CA GLN A 83 0.39 -9.48 4.73
C GLN A 83 0.68 -9.84 6.20
N VAL A 84 1.37 -8.94 6.90
CA VAL A 84 1.72 -9.13 8.31
C VAL A 84 0.53 -8.75 9.20
N GLN A 85 -0.20 -7.68 8.85
CA GLN A 85 -1.35 -7.23 9.64
C GLN A 85 -2.50 -8.26 9.62
N GLY A 86 -2.83 -8.83 8.46
CA GLY A 86 -3.85 -9.86 8.30
C GLY A 86 -3.47 -11.16 9.03
N GLY A 87 -2.21 -11.58 8.95
CA GLY A 87 -1.70 -12.71 9.73
C GLY A 87 -1.84 -12.49 11.24
N ALA A 88 -1.47 -11.31 11.74
CA ALA A 88 -1.63 -10.96 13.15
C ALA A 88 -3.11 -10.96 13.59
N ALA A 89 -4.02 -10.47 12.73
CA ALA A 89 -5.45 -10.54 13.00
C ALA A 89 -5.95 -11.98 13.09
N ALA A 90 -5.46 -12.88 12.24
CA ALA A 90 -5.80 -14.31 12.32
C ALA A 90 -5.25 -14.97 13.59
N GLU A 91 -4.05 -14.60 14.04
CA GLU A 91 -3.50 -15.10 15.31
C GLU A 91 -4.38 -14.71 16.50
N ILE A 92 -4.99 -13.52 16.49
CA ILE A 92 -5.96 -13.10 17.51
C ILE A 92 -7.18 -14.02 17.51
N VAL A 93 -7.73 -14.33 16.33
CA VAL A 93 -8.87 -15.27 16.18
C VAL A 93 -8.52 -16.63 16.80
N GLY A 94 -7.33 -17.16 16.47
CA GLY A 94 -6.84 -18.42 17.00
C GLY A 94 -6.61 -18.39 18.51
N HIS A 95 -6.09 -17.28 19.04
CA HIS A 95 -5.84 -17.09 20.48
C HIS A 95 -7.13 -17.15 21.30
N PHE A 96 -8.20 -16.52 20.81
CA PHE A 96 -9.50 -16.52 21.49
C PHE A 96 -10.38 -17.73 21.17
N GLY A 97 -9.96 -18.58 20.23
CA GLY A 97 -10.68 -19.81 19.87
C GLY A 97 -12.03 -19.55 19.22
N TRP A 98 -12.15 -18.47 18.42
CA TRP A 98 -13.40 -18.20 17.71
C TRP A 98 -13.63 -19.25 16.61
N PRO A 99 -14.83 -19.85 16.54
CA PRO A 99 -15.08 -20.98 15.64
C PRO A 99 -15.34 -20.56 14.18
N GLU A 100 -15.73 -19.30 13.97
CA GLU A 100 -16.07 -18.72 12.67
C GLU A 100 -15.97 -17.19 12.73
N VAL A 101 -15.69 -16.55 11.60
CA VAL A 101 -15.57 -15.09 11.47
C VAL A 101 -16.20 -14.60 10.17
N ALA A 102 -16.43 -13.29 10.06
CA ALA A 102 -16.84 -12.61 8.84
C ALA A 102 -15.95 -11.40 8.60
N SER A 103 -15.71 -11.05 7.34
CA SER A 103 -14.94 -9.87 6.93
C SER A 103 -15.85 -8.85 6.23
N ILE A 104 -15.61 -7.58 6.54
CA ILE A 104 -16.18 -6.44 5.83
C ILE A 104 -15.02 -5.53 5.47
N VAL A 105 -14.79 -5.31 4.18
CA VAL A 105 -13.64 -4.56 3.69
C VAL A 105 -14.06 -3.52 2.65
N VAL A 106 -13.23 -2.50 2.48
CA VAL A 106 -13.38 -1.57 1.35
C VAL A 106 -12.87 -2.26 0.09
N ASP A 107 -13.59 -2.12 -1.02
CA ASP A 107 -13.23 -2.63 -2.34
C ASP A 107 -12.11 -1.78 -2.96
N ASN A 108 -10.92 -1.88 -2.38
CA ASN A 108 -9.70 -1.30 -2.90
C ASN A 108 -8.50 -2.21 -2.59
N SER A 109 -7.32 -1.86 -3.11
CA SER A 109 -6.12 -2.69 -2.94
C SER A 109 -5.75 -2.92 -1.46
N PHE A 110 -6.09 -1.97 -0.59
CA PHE A 110 -5.91 -2.10 0.85
C PHE A 110 -6.83 -3.16 1.47
N GLY A 111 -8.14 -3.00 1.29
CA GLY A 111 -9.14 -3.85 1.93
C GLY A 111 -9.05 -5.29 1.45
N LEU A 112 -8.93 -5.48 0.12
CA LEU A 112 -8.80 -6.80 -0.48
C LEU A 112 -7.47 -7.48 -0.10
N GLY A 113 -6.38 -6.71 0.00
CA GLY A 113 -5.08 -7.24 0.43
C GLY A 113 -5.10 -7.71 1.89
N LEU A 114 -5.72 -6.92 2.78
CA LEU A 114 -5.89 -7.28 4.18
C LEU A 114 -6.78 -8.52 4.36
N GLU A 115 -7.91 -8.57 3.65
CA GLU A 115 -8.83 -9.70 3.67
C GLU A 115 -8.12 -10.99 3.24
N SER A 116 -7.45 -10.97 2.10
CA SER A 116 -6.74 -12.14 1.59
C SER A 116 -5.65 -12.63 2.56
N ALA A 117 -4.89 -11.71 3.16
CA ALA A 117 -3.89 -12.06 4.16
C ALA A 117 -4.50 -12.65 5.44
N PHE A 118 -5.62 -12.10 5.89
CA PHE A 118 -6.35 -12.59 7.06
C PHE A 118 -6.92 -13.98 6.82
N GLU A 119 -7.56 -14.23 5.67
CA GLU A 119 -8.07 -15.54 5.29
C GLU A 119 -6.96 -16.59 5.25
N ALA A 120 -5.84 -16.26 4.60
CA ALA A 120 -4.69 -17.14 4.56
C ALA A 120 -4.16 -17.45 5.97
N GLY A 121 -4.11 -16.44 6.85
CA GLY A 121 -3.76 -16.60 8.25
C GLY A 121 -4.71 -17.53 9.00
N CYS A 122 -6.03 -17.35 8.85
CA CYS A 122 -7.05 -18.18 9.49
C CYS A 122 -6.98 -19.64 9.05
N GLN A 123 -6.65 -19.90 7.78
CA GLN A 123 -6.43 -21.27 7.26
C GLN A 123 -5.13 -21.90 7.76
N ALA A 124 -4.13 -21.08 8.12
CA ALA A 124 -2.84 -21.55 8.62
C ALA A 124 -2.81 -21.82 10.14
N LEU A 125 -3.88 -21.51 10.87
CA LEU A 125 -4.00 -21.77 12.31
C LEU A 125 -3.97 -23.28 12.62
N SER A 126 -3.62 -23.62 13.87
CA SER A 126 -3.64 -25.02 14.35
C SER A 126 -5.03 -25.65 14.27
N THR A 127 -6.07 -24.83 14.39
CA THR A 127 -7.46 -25.18 14.05
C THR A 127 -7.92 -24.16 13.03
N PRO A 128 -8.08 -24.54 11.75
CA PRO A 128 -8.50 -23.61 10.71
C PRO A 128 -9.86 -23.01 11.04
N VAL A 129 -9.99 -21.69 10.84
CA VAL A 129 -11.22 -20.95 11.09
C VAL A 129 -11.83 -20.50 9.75
N PRO A 130 -13.07 -20.86 9.42
CA PRO A 130 -13.73 -20.40 8.21
C PRO A 130 -14.15 -18.92 8.31
N VAL A 131 -13.98 -18.20 7.21
CA VAL A 131 -14.58 -16.89 6.98
C VAL A 131 -15.91 -17.10 6.24
N LEU A 132 -17.04 -16.81 6.89
CA LEU A 132 -18.37 -17.22 6.43
C LEU A 132 -19.10 -16.18 5.58
N ALA A 133 -18.71 -14.92 5.69
CA ALA A 133 -19.28 -13.84 4.92
C ALA A 133 -18.19 -12.81 4.62
N GLN A 134 -18.25 -12.29 3.40
CA GLN A 134 -17.37 -11.26 2.88
C GLN A 134 -18.28 -10.17 2.31
N GLU A 135 -18.18 -8.97 2.87
CA GLU A 135 -18.88 -7.80 2.38
C GLU A 135 -17.86 -6.78 1.90
N GLN A 136 -18.04 -6.32 0.66
CA GLN A 136 -17.18 -5.33 0.04
C GLN A 136 -17.95 -4.01 -0.08
N LEU A 137 -17.42 -2.97 0.54
CA LEU A 137 -17.97 -1.62 0.47
C LEU A 137 -17.24 -0.85 -0.62
N SER A 138 -17.98 -0.20 -1.52
CA SER A 138 -17.37 0.71 -2.49
C SER A 138 -16.59 1.82 -1.78
N GLU A 139 -15.44 2.21 -2.32
CA GLU A 139 -14.60 3.29 -1.77
C GLU A 139 -15.36 4.63 -1.68
N SER A 140 -16.37 4.87 -2.53
CA SER A 140 -17.24 6.05 -2.46
C SER A 140 -18.26 6.04 -1.31
N ALA A 141 -18.42 4.91 -0.60
CA ALA A 141 -19.37 4.77 0.50
C ALA A 141 -18.74 5.08 1.88
N SER A 142 -17.43 5.39 1.94
CA SER A 142 -16.77 5.82 3.19
C SER A 142 -16.87 7.32 3.48
N ASP A 143 -17.44 8.10 2.56
CA ASP A 143 -17.56 9.56 2.64
C ASP A 143 -18.91 10.06 3.20
N ASP A 144 -19.80 9.15 3.66
CA ASP A 144 -21.08 9.47 4.31
C ASP A 144 -21.03 9.40 5.85
#